data_AF-A0A0R1VIY9-F1
#
_entry.id   AF-A0A0R1VIY9-F1
#
_cell.length_a   1.000
_cell.length_b   1.000
_cell.length_c   1.000
_cell.angle_alpha   90.00
_cell.angle_beta   90.00
_cell.angle_gamma   90.00
#
_symmetry.space_group_name_H-M   'P 1'
#
loop_
_entity.id
_entity.type
_entity.pdbx_description
1 polymer ?
#
loop_
_entity_poly.entity_id
_entity_poly.type
_entity_poly.pdbx_seq_one_letter_code
_entity_poly.pdbx_strand_id
1 'polypeptide(L)' 'MILREYKSADCAQLAQLFYETVHTINILDYSPDQVDAWAHKEIDLPKLDASFRAHKTIVAIDKKL' A
#
# COMPACT_ATOMS: atom_id res chain seq x y z
N MET A 1 2.31 -14.44 11.28
CA MET A 1 3.08 -13.76 10.22
C MET A 1 3.90 -14.71 9.37
N ILE A 2 3.74 -14.63 8.04
CA ILE A 2 4.57 -15.23 6.99
C ILE A 2 5.05 -14.08 6.09
N LEU A 3 6.33 -14.10 5.69
CA LEU A 3 6.87 -13.15 4.71
C LEU A 3 7.05 -13.88 3.38
N ARG A 4 6.67 -13.23 2.29
CA ARG A 4 6.90 -13.74 0.93
C ARG A 4 7.15 -12.62 -0.06
N GLU A 5 7.72 -12.94 -1.21
CA GLU A 5 7.83 -11.99 -2.31
C GLU A 5 6.45 -11.56 -2.82
N TYR A 6 6.41 -10.32 -3.32
CA TYR A 6 5.27 -9.73 -3.99
C TYR A 6 4.84 -10.52 -5.23
N LYS A 7 3.53 -10.56 -5.47
CA LYS A 7 2.92 -11.04 -6.72
C LYS A 7 1.97 -9.96 -7.22
N SER A 8 1.79 -9.83 -8.54
CA SER A 8 0.88 -8.81 -9.11
C SER A 8 -0.56 -8.91 -8.61
N ALA A 9 -1.01 -10.10 -8.18
CA ALA A 9 -2.31 -10.29 -7.54
C ALA A 9 -2.45 -9.53 -6.20
N ASP A 10 -1.35 -9.14 -5.57
CA ASP A 10 -1.33 -8.36 -4.32
C ASP A 10 -1.56 -6.87 -4.56
N CYS A 11 -1.39 -6.36 -5.81
CA CYS A 11 -1.31 -4.93 -6.08
C CYS A 11 -2.48 -4.14 -5.52
N ALA A 12 -3.71 -4.61 -5.78
CA ALA A 12 -4.93 -3.93 -5.34
C ALA A 12 -5.04 -3.89 -3.81
N GLN A 13 -4.72 -4.99 -3.12
CA GLN A 13 -4.75 -5.03 -1.65
C GLN A 13 -3.66 -4.16 -1.03
N LEU A 14 -2.46 -4.13 -1.61
CA LEU A 14 -1.37 -3.27 -1.12
C LEU A 14 -1.68 -1.78 -1.33
N ALA A 15 -2.29 -1.44 -2.47
CA ALA A 15 -2.75 -0.07 -2.74
C ALA A 15 -3.79 0.38 -1.70
N GLN A 16 -4.78 -0.48 -1.42
CA GLN A 16 -5.79 -0.22 -0.39
C GLN A 16 -5.15 -0.10 1.00
N LEU A 17 -4.30 -1.06 1.39
CA LEU A 17 -3.63 -1.05 2.70
C LEU A 17 -2.80 0.23 2.90
N PHE A 18 -2.06 0.65 1.87
CA PHE A 18 -1.28 1.89 1.90
C PHE A 18 -2.19 3.11 2.10
N TYR A 19 -3.24 3.24 1.28
CA TYR A 19 -4.20 4.33 1.38
C TYR A 19 -4.85 4.39 2.78
N GLU A 20 -5.38 3.26 3.25
CA GLU A 20 -6.03 3.18 4.56
C GLU A 20 -5.07 3.52 5.69
N THR A 21 -3.82 3.05 5.63
CA THR A 21 -2.82 3.37 6.66
C THR A 21 -2.58 4.88 6.74
N VAL A 22 -2.38 5.53 5.60
CA VAL A 22 -2.14 6.98 5.55
C VAL A 22 -3.36 7.76 6.05
N HIS A 23 -4.57 7.37 5.65
CA HIS A 23 -5.82 8.06 5.99
C HIS A 23 -6.38 7.77 7.39
N THR A 24 -5.95 6.69 8.04
CA THR A 24 -6.50 6.30 9.36
C THR A 24 -5.48 6.39 10.49
N ILE A 25 -4.20 6.17 10.20
CA ILE A 25 -3.13 6.18 11.20
C ILE A 25 -2.36 7.50 11.11
N ASN A 26 -1.82 7.83 9.93
CA ASN A 26 -0.96 9.01 9.76
C ASN A 26 -1.73 10.34 9.82
N ILE A 27 -3.04 10.36 9.59
CA ILE A 27 -3.89 11.56 9.73
C ILE A 27 -3.77 12.24 11.11
N LEU A 28 -3.30 11.54 12.13
CA LEU A 28 -3.08 12.10 13.47
C LEU A 28 -1.90 13.08 13.53
N ASP A 29 -0.95 12.98 12.59
CA ASP A 29 0.29 13.78 12.57
C ASP A 29 0.34 14.77 11.39
N TYR A 30 -0.58 14.64 10.42
CA TYR A 30 -0.59 15.41 9.19
C TYR A 30 -1.96 16.06 8.94
N SER A 31 -1.96 17.23 8.32
CA SER A 31 -3.20 17.88 7.88
C SER A 31 -3.88 17.07 6.76
N PRO A 32 -5.21 17.23 6.56
CA PRO A 32 -5.92 16.56 5.47
C PRO A 32 -5.27 16.75 4.09
N ASP A 33 -4.87 17.96 3.75
CA ASP A 33 -4.22 18.26 2.47
C ASP A 33 -2.89 17.50 2.29
N GLN A 34 -2.12 17.31 3.37
CA GLN A 34 -0.87 16.54 3.33
C GLN A 34 -1.14 15.05 3.16
N VAL A 35 -2.16 14.52 3.83
CA VAL A 35 -2.58 13.12 3.69
C VAL A 35 -3.09 12.84 2.28
N ASP A 36 -3.89 13.75 1.71
CA ASP A 36 -4.40 13.64 0.33
C ASP A 36 -3.28 13.75 -0.72
N ALA A 37 -2.29 14.62 -0.49
CA ALA A 37 -1.12 14.74 -1.34
C ALA A 37 -0.20 13.51 -1.28
N TRP A 38 -0.15 12.83 -0.12
CA TRP A 38 0.65 11.62 0.07
C TRP A 38 -0.04 10.38 -0.52
N ALA A 39 -1.30 10.15 -0.18
CA ALA A 39 -2.07 8.99 -0.61
C ALA A 39 -3.39 9.41 -1.25
N HIS A 40 -3.32 9.79 -2.53
CA HIS A 40 -4.51 10.16 -3.28
C HIS A 40 -5.43 8.96 -3.52
N LYS A 41 -6.75 9.22 -3.63
CA LYS A 41 -7.78 8.19 -3.78
C LYS A 41 -7.68 7.43 -5.12
N GLU A 42 -7.16 8.09 -6.15
CA GLU A 42 -6.93 7.48 -7.46
C GLU A 42 -5.49 6.98 -7.56
N ILE A 43 -5.31 5.66 -7.37
CA ILE A 43 -4.02 4.98 -7.53
C ILE A 43 -3.97 4.31 -8.91
N ASP A 44 -2.94 4.63 -9.69
CA ASP A 44 -2.61 3.93 -10.94
C ASP A 44 -2.02 2.55 -10.62
N LEU A 45 -2.90 1.54 -10.55
CA LEU A 45 -2.54 0.16 -10.23
C LEU A 45 -1.50 -0.45 -11.19
N PRO A 46 -1.59 -0.28 -12.53
CA PRO A 46 -0.54 -0.70 -13.45
C PRO A 46 0.83 -0.10 -13.14
N LYS A 47 0.90 1.20 -12.88
CA LYS A 47 2.17 1.88 -12.54
C LYS A 47 2.71 1.41 -11.20
N LEU A 48 1.85 1.21 -10.21
CA LEU A 48 2.24 0.72 -8.89
C LEU A 48 2.75 -0.73 -8.95
N ASP A 49 2.07 -1.61 -9.68
CA ASP A 49 2.48 -2.99 -9.93
C ASP A 49 3.83 -3.06 -10.65
N ALA A 50 4.05 -2.21 -11.67
CA ALA A 50 5.35 -2.07 -12.32
C ALA A 50 6.45 -1.63 -11.34
N SER A 51 6.15 -0.67 -10.46
CA SER A 51 7.08 -0.22 -9.41
C SER A 51 7.41 -1.35 -8.43
N PHE A 52 6.42 -2.09 -7.93
CA PHE A 52 6.64 -3.20 -7.00
C PHE A 52 7.45 -4.35 -7.60
N ARG A 53 7.30 -4.63 -8.91
CA ARG A 53 8.12 -5.62 -9.62
C ARG A 53 9.54 -5.13 -9.91
N ALA A 54 9.75 -3.82 -10.05
CA ALA A 54 11.07 -3.24 -10.29
C ALA A 54 11.94 -3.21 -9.03
N HIS A 55 11.35 -3.37 -7.84
CA HIS A 55 12.04 -3.32 -6.55
C HIS A 55 11.88 -4.63 -5.77
N LYS A 56 12.73 -4.82 -4.75
CA LYS A 56 12.57 -5.93 -3.81
C LYS A 56 11.40 -5.65 -2.87
N THR A 57 10.23 -6.18 -3.21
CA THR A 57 8.98 -6.01 -2.45
C THR A 57 8.63 -7.30 -1.71
N ILE A 58 8.44 -7.20 -0.38
CA ILE A 58 8.08 -8.32 0.51
C ILE A 58 6.72 -8.04 1.13
N VAL A 59 5.83 -9.02 1.09
CA VAL A 59 4.49 -8.96 1.67
C VAL A 59 4.47 -9.74 2.97
N ALA A 60 4.00 -9.10 4.04
CA ALA A 60 3.71 -9.74 5.31
C ALA A 60 2.24 -10.18 5.35
N ILE A 61 2.01 -11.47 5.58
CA ILE A 61 0.68 -12.06 5.71
C ILE A 61 0.50 -12.52 7.15
N ASP A 62 -0.60 -12.12 7.79
CA ASP A 62 -0.90 -12.65 9.12
C ASP A 62 -1.18 -14.16 9.05
N LYS A 63 -0.79 -14.92 10.07
CA LYS A 63 -1.00 -16.38 10.12
C LYS A 63 -2.43 -16.76 10.55
N LYS A 64 -3.32 -15.79 10.73
CA LYS A 64 -4.71 -16.10 11.07
C LYS A 64 -5.40 -16.71 9.85
N LEU A 65 -5.60 -18.02 9.97
CA LEU A 65 -6.43 -18.90 9.12
C LEU A 65 -7.83 -18.32 8.90
#